data_AF-A0A2V9BBG1-F1
#
_entry.id   AF-A0A2V9BBG1-F1
#
_cell.length_a   1.000
_cell.length_b   1.000
_cell.length_c   1.000
_cell.angle_alpha   90.00
_cell.angle_beta   90.00
_cell.angle_gamma   90.00
#
_symmetry.space_group_name_H-M   'P 1'
#
loop_
_entity.id
_entity.type
_entity.pdbx_description
1 polymer ?
#
loop_
_entity_poly.entity_id
_entity_poly.type
_entity_poly.pdbx_seq_one_letter_code
_entity_poly.pdbx_strand_id
1 'polypeptide(L)'
;MDSLVRWNAVGPDFFHVVGTPILLGRDFTDADSASTLKVAVVNQTFVDRYLPGRQPLGHHLAIDGEKGAQYTIIGVAQNSKYTRVREQDSPMAYFPYTQIPDIATMQIELRAHGNPAALLPSVQRVVHDFGPDLAPLQPMTQQAQFEASFSQEHLFARLALFFGLLAALLVATRTG
;
A
#
# COMPACT_ATOMS: atom_id res chain seq x y z
N MET A 1 -5.49 -17.69 7.88
CA MET A 1 -5.92 -16.66 6.93
C MET A 1 -5.98 -17.28 5.56
N ASP A 2 -7.22 -17.50 5.10
CA ASP A 2 -7.52 -17.86 3.71
C ASP A 2 -6.69 -17.00 2.74
N SER A 3 -6.21 -17.56 1.63
CA SER A 3 -5.21 -17.00 0.71
C SER A 3 -5.63 -15.72 -0.05
N LEU A 4 -6.72 -15.09 0.39
CA LEU A 4 -7.42 -13.97 -0.23
C LEU A 4 -7.36 -12.68 0.60
N VAL A 5 -6.86 -12.72 1.84
CA VAL A 5 -6.67 -11.52 2.65
C VAL A 5 -5.27 -10.98 2.43
N ARG A 6 -5.19 -9.74 1.93
CA ARG A 6 -3.91 -9.04 1.82
C ARG A 6 -3.53 -8.44 3.16
N TRP A 7 -2.23 -8.26 3.37
CA TRP A 7 -1.76 -7.53 4.54
C TRP A 7 -0.57 -6.64 4.26
N ASN A 8 -0.40 -5.62 5.11
CA ASN A 8 0.76 -4.74 5.09
C ASN A 8 1.21 -4.38 6.52
N ALA A 9 2.51 -4.17 6.70
CA ALA A 9 3.09 -3.60 7.90
C ALA A 9 3.30 -2.09 7.71
N VAL A 10 2.76 -1.27 8.61
CA VAL A 10 2.74 0.19 8.45
C VAL A 10 3.23 0.91 9.69
N GLY A 11 3.63 2.18 9.50
CA GLY A 11 4.03 3.07 10.58
C GLY A 11 2.86 3.71 11.32
N PRO A 12 3.17 4.43 12.42
CA PRO A 12 2.25 5.38 13.04
C PRO A 12 1.72 6.41 12.03
N ASP A 13 0.49 6.88 12.22
CA ASP A 13 -0.19 7.89 11.39
C ASP A 13 -0.28 7.54 9.88
N PHE A 14 -0.06 6.29 9.51
CA PHE A 14 -0.03 5.86 8.12
C PHE A 14 -1.31 6.26 7.37
N PHE A 15 -2.48 6.00 7.95
CA PHE A 15 -3.76 6.26 7.28
C PHE A 15 -3.98 7.76 7.05
N HIS A 16 -3.54 8.60 7.99
CA HIS A 16 -3.51 10.06 7.80
C HIS A 16 -2.56 10.47 6.67
N VAL A 17 -1.33 9.96 6.67
CA VAL A 17 -0.29 10.28 5.67
C VAL A 17 -0.71 9.88 4.26
N VAL A 18 -1.35 8.72 4.09
CA VAL A 18 -1.82 8.25 2.78
C VAL A 18 -3.23 8.74 2.43
N GLY A 19 -3.93 9.33 3.40
CA GLY A 19 -5.23 9.98 3.19
C GLY A 19 -6.39 9.00 3.09
N THR A 20 -6.24 7.83 3.71
CA THR A 20 -7.31 6.84 3.86
C THR A 20 -8.01 7.07 5.20
N PRO A 21 -9.28 7.48 5.25
CA PRO A 21 -9.96 7.73 6.52
C PRO A 21 -10.14 6.47 7.37
N ILE A 22 -9.97 6.59 8.68
CA ILE A 22 -10.46 5.61 9.65
C ILE A 22 -11.96 5.86 9.87
N LEU A 23 -12.78 4.87 9.52
CA LEU A 23 -14.24 4.90 9.63
C LEU A 23 -14.72 4.60 11.05
N LEU A 24 -13.97 3.76 11.78
CA LEU A 24 -14.29 3.33 13.13
C LEU A 24 -13.01 3.04 13.91
N GLY A 25 -12.94 3.40 15.20
CA GLY A 25 -11.78 3.15 16.04
C GLY A 25 -10.67 4.20 15.85
N ARG A 26 -9.41 3.77 15.79
CA ARG A 26 -8.24 4.67 15.69
C ARG A 26 -7.16 4.16 14.72
N ASP A 27 -6.26 5.07 14.35
CA ASP A 27 -4.99 4.77 13.67
C ASP A 27 -3.96 4.19 14.68
N PHE A 28 -2.85 3.67 14.15
CA PHE A 28 -1.66 3.31 14.90
C PHE A 28 -0.92 4.54 15.42
N THR A 29 -0.29 4.36 16.57
CA THR A 29 0.50 5.39 17.25
C THR A 29 1.85 4.80 17.65
N ASP A 30 2.80 5.65 18.05
CA ASP A 30 4.09 5.20 18.58
C ASP A 30 3.97 4.29 19.82
N ALA A 31 2.82 4.33 20.51
CA ALA A 31 2.56 3.46 21.67
C ALA A 31 2.32 1.99 21.27
N ASP A 32 1.95 1.72 20.01
CA ASP A 32 1.71 0.36 19.51
C ASP A 32 3.06 -0.29 19.18
N SER A 33 3.68 -0.92 20.18
CA SER A 33 5.03 -1.50 20.09
C SER A 33 5.02 -3.02 20.28
N ALA A 34 6.16 -3.69 20.06
CA ALA A 34 6.33 -5.12 20.33
C ALA A 34 5.98 -5.53 21.79
N SER A 35 6.05 -4.59 22.73
CA SER A 35 5.80 -4.81 24.16
C SER A 35 4.34 -4.60 24.58
N THR A 36 3.49 -4.11 23.69
CA THR A 36 2.08 -3.83 23.99
C THR A 36 1.16 -4.90 23.42
N LEU A 37 -0.15 -4.74 23.64
CA LEU A 37 -1.16 -5.55 22.98
C LEU A 37 -0.93 -5.52 21.47
N LYS A 38 -0.96 -6.70 20.85
CA LYS A 38 -0.89 -6.83 19.39
C LYS A 38 -2.17 -6.30 18.77
N VAL A 39 -2.04 -5.38 17.82
CA VAL A 39 -3.17 -4.64 17.24
C VAL A 39 -3.18 -4.67 15.72
N ALA A 40 -4.36 -4.53 15.14
CA ALA A 40 -4.55 -4.47 13.70
C ALA A 40 -5.62 -3.45 13.32
N VAL A 41 -5.52 -2.94 12.11
CA VAL A 41 -6.58 -2.17 11.43
C VAL A 41 -6.99 -2.96 10.20
N VAL A 42 -8.28 -3.04 9.90
CA VAL A 42 -8.80 -3.74 8.70
C VAL A 42 -9.57 -2.77 7.81
N ASN A 43 -9.78 -3.08 6.54
CA ASN A 43 -10.65 -2.26 5.69
C ASN A 43 -12.13 -2.68 5.76
N GLN A 44 -13.03 -1.84 5.24
CA GLN A 44 -14.47 -2.12 5.21
C GLN A 44 -14.79 -3.45 4.51
N THR A 45 -14.14 -3.76 3.38
CA THR A 45 -14.36 -5.04 2.68
C THR A 45 -14.01 -6.27 3.52
N PHE A 46 -13.00 -6.17 4.39
CA PHE A 46 -12.69 -7.23 5.34
C PHE A 46 -13.83 -7.45 6.33
N VAL A 47 -14.37 -6.37 6.90
CA VAL A 47 -15.49 -6.42 7.85
C VAL A 47 -16.72 -7.03 7.20
N ASP A 48 -17.08 -6.57 6.00
CA ASP A 48 -18.27 -7.05 5.29
C ASP A 48 -18.18 -8.54 4.97
N ARG A 49 -16.97 -9.02 4.65
CA ARG A 49 -16.75 -10.42 4.27
C ARG A 49 -16.65 -11.37 5.46
N TYR A 50 -15.90 -10.98 6.49
CA TYR A 50 -15.51 -11.89 7.57
C TYR A 50 -16.21 -11.63 8.90
N LEU A 51 -16.78 -10.44 9.09
CA LEU A 51 -17.47 -10.03 10.31
C LEU A 51 -18.89 -9.48 10.03
N PRO A 52 -19.71 -10.12 9.16
CA PRO A 52 -21.02 -9.59 8.80
C PRO A 52 -21.93 -9.48 10.03
N GLY A 53 -22.41 -8.26 10.30
CA GLY A 53 -23.30 -7.98 11.43
C GLY A 53 -22.65 -8.07 12.82
N ARG A 54 -21.31 -8.14 12.90
CA ARG A 54 -20.57 -8.18 14.18
C ARG A 54 -19.83 -6.87 14.43
N GLN A 55 -19.63 -6.54 15.70
CA GLN A 55 -18.83 -5.38 16.11
C GLN A 55 -17.35 -5.65 15.79
N PRO A 56 -16.72 -4.95 14.84
CA PRO A 56 -15.38 -5.30 14.39
C PRO A 56 -14.29 -4.96 15.41
N LEU A 57 -14.47 -3.87 16.18
CA LEU A 57 -13.50 -3.48 17.21
C LEU A 57 -13.44 -4.52 18.34
N GLY A 58 -12.22 -4.87 18.76
CA GLY A 58 -11.98 -5.86 19.80
C GLY A 58 -11.99 -7.32 19.30
N HIS A 59 -12.37 -7.58 18.04
CA HIS A 59 -12.21 -8.90 17.46
C HIS A 59 -10.74 -9.25 17.27
N HIS A 60 -10.41 -10.53 17.41
CA HIS A 60 -9.05 -11.02 17.23
C HIS A 60 -8.83 -11.63 15.85
N LEU A 61 -7.67 -11.34 15.29
CA LEU A 61 -7.15 -11.88 14.04
C LEU A 61 -5.95 -12.77 14.34
N ALA A 62 -5.85 -13.90 13.64
CA ALA A 62 -4.67 -14.76 13.65
C ALA A 62 -3.97 -14.68 12.29
N ILE A 63 -2.68 -14.41 12.29
CA ILE A 63 -1.84 -14.46 11.09
C ILE A 63 -1.36 -15.90 10.90
N ASP A 64 -1.54 -16.46 9.70
CA ASP A 64 -1.03 -17.80 9.40
C ASP A 64 0.49 -17.83 9.46
N GLY A 65 1.02 -18.85 10.13
CA GLY A 65 2.46 -18.98 10.38
C GLY A 65 2.90 -18.42 11.74
N GLU A 66 2.13 -17.53 12.36
CA GLU A 66 2.42 -16.98 13.68
C GLU A 66 1.58 -17.70 14.75
N LYS A 67 2.04 -18.88 15.19
CA LYS A 67 1.31 -19.71 16.17
C LYS A 67 1.04 -18.94 17.47
N GLY A 68 -0.24 -18.71 17.74
CA GLY A 68 -0.71 -18.13 19.01
C GLY A 68 -0.77 -16.60 19.05
N ALA A 69 -0.31 -15.89 18.02
CA ALA A 69 -0.45 -14.44 17.96
C ALA A 69 -1.89 -14.06 17.59
N GLN A 70 -2.52 -13.29 18.47
CA GLN A 70 -3.87 -12.75 18.28
C GLN A 70 -3.76 -11.22 18.22
N TYR A 71 -4.04 -10.64 17.06
CA TYR A 71 -4.06 -9.20 16.86
C TYR A 71 -5.46 -8.68 17.08
N THR A 72 -5.61 -7.69 17.95
CA THR A 72 -6.91 -7.08 18.26
C THR A 72 -7.22 -5.98 17.24
N ILE A 73 -8.38 -6.05 16.60
CA ILE A 73 -8.84 -5.02 15.68
C ILE A 73 -9.15 -3.75 16.49
N ILE A 74 -8.39 -2.69 16.24
CA ILE A 74 -8.55 -1.38 16.89
C ILE A 74 -9.11 -0.30 15.96
N GLY A 75 -9.24 -0.62 14.67
CA GLY A 75 -9.76 0.32 13.68
C GLY A 75 -10.28 -0.35 12.41
N VAL A 76 -11.16 0.37 11.71
CA VAL A 76 -11.64 0.05 10.38
C VAL A 76 -11.34 1.22 9.45
N ALA A 77 -10.54 1.00 8.42
CA ALA A 77 -10.20 1.98 7.40
C ALA A 77 -11.15 1.91 6.19
N GLN A 78 -11.28 3.03 5.47
CA GLN A 78 -11.91 3.04 4.16
C GLN A 78 -11.14 2.13 3.19
N ASN A 79 -11.86 1.54 2.23
CA ASN A 79 -11.21 0.78 1.16
C ASN A 79 -10.31 1.71 0.32
N SER A 80 -9.09 1.26 0.07
CA SER A 80 -8.12 1.92 -0.80
C SER A 80 -7.69 0.99 -1.93
N LYS A 81 -7.25 1.58 -3.04
CA LYS A 81 -6.65 0.84 -4.15
C LYS A 81 -5.19 0.60 -3.84
N TYR A 82 -4.77 -0.66 -3.76
CA TYR A 82 -3.44 -1.02 -3.27
C TYR A 82 -2.44 -1.25 -4.41
N THR A 83 -2.87 -1.92 -5.48
CA THR A 83 -1.99 -2.28 -6.61
C THR A 83 -2.39 -1.61 -7.92
N ARG A 84 -3.68 -1.40 -8.17
CA ARG A 84 -4.16 -0.79 -9.43
C ARG A 84 -5.41 0.05 -9.19
N VAL A 85 -5.59 1.07 -10.01
CA VAL A 85 -6.76 1.97 -9.95
C VAL A 85 -8.07 1.24 -10.22
N ARG A 86 -8.04 0.29 -11.15
CA ARG A 86 -9.18 -0.54 -11.54
C ARG A 86 -9.30 -1.81 -10.70
N GLU A 87 -8.54 -1.91 -9.61
CA GLU A 87 -8.63 -3.05 -8.70
C GLU A 87 -10.00 -3.11 -8.01
N GLN A 88 -10.55 -4.31 -7.85
CA GLN A 88 -11.71 -4.52 -6.99
C GLN A 88 -11.27 -4.46 -5.52
N ASP A 89 -12.09 -3.84 -4.68
CA ASP A 89 -11.82 -3.75 -3.25
C ASP A 89 -11.63 -5.16 -2.68
N SER A 90 -10.46 -5.41 -2.11
CA SER A 90 -10.07 -6.70 -1.56
C SER A 90 -9.94 -6.59 -0.04
N PRO A 91 -10.27 -7.64 0.72
CA PRO A 91 -10.04 -7.65 2.17
C PRO A 91 -8.58 -7.39 2.51
N MET A 92 -8.35 -6.45 3.42
CA MET A 92 -7.00 -6.06 3.81
C MET A 92 -6.88 -5.86 5.32
N ALA A 93 -5.76 -6.34 5.87
CA ALA A 93 -5.36 -6.13 7.25
C ALA A 93 -4.02 -5.37 7.30
N TYR A 94 -3.91 -4.45 8.25
CA TYR A 94 -2.73 -3.64 8.48
C TYR A 94 -2.24 -3.90 9.90
N PHE A 95 -0.93 -3.95 10.07
CA PHE A 95 -0.28 -4.20 11.35
C PHE A 95 0.80 -3.15 11.58
N PRO A 96 1.05 -2.73 12.83
CA PRO A 96 2.16 -1.83 13.12
C PRO A 96 3.48 -2.57 12.89
N TYR A 97 4.38 -1.98 12.12
CA TYR A 97 5.64 -2.61 11.73
C TYR A 97 6.51 -3.00 12.94
N THR A 98 6.38 -2.26 14.05
CA THR A 98 7.01 -2.53 15.34
C THR A 98 6.59 -3.85 15.98
N GLN A 99 5.46 -4.44 15.57
CA GLN A 99 4.95 -5.70 16.09
C GLN A 99 5.15 -6.88 15.13
N ILE A 100 5.66 -6.63 13.92
CA ILE A 100 5.92 -7.64 12.90
C ILE A 100 7.41 -8.03 12.94
N PRO A 101 7.75 -9.31 13.17
CA PRO A 101 9.11 -9.78 13.08
C PRO A 101 9.61 -9.77 11.61
N ASP A 102 10.92 -9.53 11.42
CA ASP A 102 11.64 -9.71 10.16
C ASP A 102 11.08 -8.96 8.94
N ILE A 103 11.03 -7.62 9.02
CA ILE A 103 10.65 -6.78 7.89
C ILE A 103 11.78 -6.72 6.85
N ALA A 104 11.53 -7.27 5.66
CA ALA A 104 12.51 -7.33 4.58
C ALA A 104 12.75 -5.98 3.88
N THR A 105 11.70 -5.18 3.69
CA THR A 105 11.77 -3.87 3.02
C THR A 105 10.87 -2.86 3.69
N MET A 106 11.35 -1.63 3.86
CA MET A 106 10.60 -0.52 4.45
C MET A 106 10.60 0.67 3.49
N GLN A 107 9.43 1.29 3.34
CA GLN A 107 9.26 2.51 2.56
C GLN A 107 8.74 3.61 3.49
N ILE A 108 9.17 4.84 3.24
CA ILE A 108 8.76 6.01 4.02
C ILE A 108 7.85 6.86 3.13
N GLU A 109 6.63 7.09 3.60
CA GLU A 109 5.68 7.98 2.95
C GLU A 109 5.63 9.32 3.69
N LEU A 110 5.62 10.41 2.93
CA LEU A 110 5.61 11.77 3.46
C LEU A 110 4.50 12.57 2.79
N ARG A 111 3.65 13.19 3.60
CA ARG A 111 2.63 14.11 3.12
C ARG A 111 3.23 15.52 3.03
N ALA A 112 3.27 16.08 1.82
CA ALA A 112 3.74 17.42 1.53
C ALA A 112 2.58 18.36 1.16
N HIS A 113 2.65 19.62 1.61
CA HIS A 113 1.80 20.69 1.10
C HIS A 113 2.60 21.52 0.07
N GLY A 114 2.09 21.65 -1.16
CA GLY A 114 2.78 22.37 -2.24
C GLY A 114 3.74 21.49 -3.03
N ASN A 115 4.96 21.97 -3.31
CA ASN A 115 5.94 21.23 -4.11
C ASN A 115 6.64 20.13 -3.27
N PRO A 116 6.40 18.83 -3.52
CA PRO A 116 7.00 17.75 -2.74
C PRO A 116 8.53 17.68 -2.89
N ALA A 117 9.10 18.16 -4.01
CA ALA A 117 10.54 18.20 -4.20
C ALA A 117 11.25 19.13 -3.21
N ALA A 118 10.54 20.10 -2.63
CA ALA A 118 11.10 21.03 -1.65
C ALA A 118 11.44 20.36 -0.30
N LEU A 119 10.85 19.19 0.01
CA LEU A 119 11.15 18.44 1.23
C LEU A 119 12.43 17.61 1.09
N LEU A 120 12.87 17.29 -0.13
CA LEU A 120 13.96 16.34 -0.37
C LEU A 120 15.29 16.72 0.31
N PRO A 121 15.75 17.99 0.28
CA PRO A 121 17.00 18.34 0.94
C PRO A 121 16.96 18.11 2.46
N SER A 122 15.80 18.35 3.09
CA SER A 122 15.62 18.13 4.53
C SER A 122 15.61 16.64 4.86
N VAL A 123 14.91 15.83 4.07
CA VAL A 123 14.88 14.37 4.23
C VAL A 123 16.26 13.77 4.03
N GLN A 124 16.98 14.19 2.98
CA GLN A 124 18.35 13.74 2.71
C GLN A 124 19.29 14.04 3.87
N ARG A 125 19.18 15.22 4.48
CA ARG A 125 19.98 15.59 5.64
C ARG A 125 19.72 14.65 6.83
N VAL A 126 18.44 14.45 7.17
CA VAL A 126 18.06 13.56 8.28
C VAL A 126 18.55 12.13 8.04
N VAL A 127 18.37 11.59 6.84
CA VAL A 127 18.84 10.24 6.48
C VAL A 127 20.36 10.13 6.56
N HIS A 128 21.07 11.14 6.06
CA HIS A 128 22.53 11.22 6.15
C HIS A 128 23.02 11.25 7.61
N ASP A 129 22.31 11.95 8.49
CA ASP A 129 22.64 12.03 9.92
C ASP A 129 22.47 10.66 10.64
N PHE A 130 21.58 9.79 10.15
CA PHE A 130 21.42 8.42 10.68
C PHE A 130 22.51 7.46 10.22
N GLY A 131 23.05 7.64 9.02
CA GLY A 131 24.14 6.81 8.51
C GLY A 131 24.40 7.04 7.02
N PRO A 132 25.64 7.36 6.62
CA PRO A 132 25.99 7.57 5.21
C PRO A 132 25.93 6.28 4.37
N ASP A 133 25.90 5.11 5.01
CA ASP A 133 25.84 3.79 4.35
C ASP A 133 24.42 3.35 3.96
N LEU A 134 23.40 4.16 4.26
CA LEU A 134 22.03 3.87 3.86
C LEU A 134 21.89 3.94 2.32
N ALA A 135 21.07 3.04 1.78
CA ALA A 135 20.83 2.98 0.34
C ALA A 135 20.34 4.36 -0.20
N PRO A 136 20.71 4.74 -1.43
CA PRO A 136 20.32 6.02 -2.00
C PRO A 136 18.80 6.19 -1.98
N LEU A 137 18.33 7.35 -1.51
CA LEU A 137 16.91 7.69 -1.58
C LEU A 137 16.47 7.73 -3.04
N GLN A 138 15.41 7.00 -3.38
CA GLN A 138 14.74 7.06 -4.67
C GLN A 138 13.37 7.74 -4.48
N PRO A 139 13.33 9.07 -4.28
CA PRO A 139 12.07 9.75 -4.04
C PRO A 139 11.17 9.69 -5.27
N MET A 140 9.94 9.26 -5.06
CA MET A 140 8.89 9.26 -6.08
C MET A 140 7.63 9.89 -5.51
N THR A 141 6.95 10.69 -6.33
CA THR A 141 5.60 11.14 -5.98
C THR A 141 4.62 10.00 -6.23
N GLN A 142 3.51 9.98 -5.48
CA GLN A 142 2.44 9.00 -5.70
C GLN A 142 1.90 9.07 -7.13
N GLN A 143 1.84 10.27 -7.71
CA GLN A 143 1.48 10.46 -9.13
C GLN A 143 2.50 9.84 -10.09
N ALA A 144 3.80 10.01 -9.86
CA ALA A 144 4.83 9.40 -10.70
C ALA A 144 4.82 7.86 -10.60
N GLN A 145 4.55 7.32 -9.40
CA GLN A 145 4.39 5.88 -9.19
C GLN A 145 3.18 5.33 -9.95
N PHE A 146 2.08 6.08 -9.93
CA PHE A 146 0.89 5.76 -10.71
C PHE A 146 1.18 5.76 -12.22
N GLU A 147 1.79 6.83 -12.74
CA GLU A 147 2.12 6.95 -14.18
C GLU A 147 3.04 5.82 -14.66
N ALA A 148 4.03 5.45 -13.84
CA ALA A 148 4.90 4.30 -14.11
C ALA A 148 4.11 2.98 -14.20
N SER A 149 3.16 2.77 -13.30
CA SER A 149 2.31 1.56 -13.26
C SER A 149 1.40 1.44 -14.51
N PHE A 150 0.95 2.57 -15.07
CA PHE A 150 0.14 2.59 -16.31
C PHE A 150 0.96 2.46 -17.60
N SER A 151 2.21 2.92 -17.61
CA SER A 151 3.05 2.88 -18.81
C SER A 151 3.23 1.46 -19.37
N GLN A 152 3.23 0.45 -18.50
CA GLN A 152 3.33 -0.95 -18.85
C GLN A 152 2.08 -1.47 -19.60
N GLU A 153 0.88 -1.04 -19.21
CA GLU A 153 -0.37 -1.42 -19.87
C GLU A 153 -0.53 -0.73 -21.24
N HIS A 154 -0.14 0.55 -21.35
CA HIS A 154 -0.24 1.29 -22.61
C HIS A 154 0.81 0.90 -23.66
N LEU A 155 1.95 0.34 -23.26
CA LEU A 155 2.98 -0.13 -24.19
C LEU A 155 2.43 -1.24 -25.10
N PHE A 156 1.66 -2.19 -24.54
CA PHE A 156 1.02 -3.24 -25.33
C PHE A 156 -0.01 -2.71 -26.32
N ALA A 157 -0.83 -1.74 -25.90
CA ALA A 157 -1.80 -1.10 -26.79
C ALA A 157 -1.10 -0.35 -27.94
N ARG A 158 0.00 0.36 -27.66
CA ARG A 158 0.79 1.06 -28.68
C ARG A 158 1.48 0.11 -29.65
N LEU A 159 2.05 -0.99 -29.15
CA LEU A 159 2.65 -2.03 -29.99
C LEU A 159 1.59 -2.69 -30.87
N ALA A 160 0.43 -3.04 -30.31
CA ALA A 160 -0.69 -3.60 -31.09
C ALA A 160 -1.16 -2.64 -32.18
N LEU A 161 -1.28 -1.34 -31.87
CA LEU A 161 -1.64 -0.32 -32.86
C LEU A 161 -0.57 -0.19 -33.95
N PHE A 162 0.72 -0.18 -33.57
CA PHE A 162 1.84 -0.10 -34.50
C PHE A 162 1.89 -1.29 -35.45
N PHE A 163 1.81 -2.53 -34.92
CA PHE A 163 1.78 -3.74 -35.73
C PHE A 163 0.50 -3.84 -36.58
N GLY A 164 -0.65 -3.40 -36.06
CA GLY A 164 -1.89 -3.33 -36.82
C GLY A 164 -1.81 -2.40 -38.02
N LEU A 165 -1.24 -1.19 -37.85
CA LEU A 165 -1.00 -0.25 -38.94
C LEU A 165 0.00 -0.81 -39.97
N LEU A 166 1.08 -1.44 -39.50
CA LEU A 166 2.08 -2.09 -40.38
C LEU A 166 1.46 -3.20 -41.22
N ALA A 167 0.62 -4.05 -40.61
CA ALA A 167 -0.09 -5.10 -41.33
C ALA A 167 -1.05 -4.53 -42.37
N ALA A 168 -1.83 -3.49 -42.02
CA ALA A 168 -2.74 -2.83 -42.95
C ALA A 168 -1.98 -2.22 -44.15
N LEU A 169 -0.84 -1.60 -43.90
CA LEU A 169 0.00 -0.98 -44.94
C LEU A 169 0.63 -2.03 -45.85
N LEU A 170 1.13 -3.14 -45.29
CA LEU A 170 1.66 -4.26 -46.07
C LEU A 170 0.59 -4.90 -46.96
N VAL A 171 -0.63 -5.11 -46.45
CA VAL A 171 -1.76 -5.61 -47.24
C VAL A 171 -2.08 -4.68 -48.40
N ALA A 172 -2.16 -3.36 -48.14
CA ALA A 172 -2.45 -2.37 -49.18
C ALA A 172 -1.38 -2.33 -50.29
N THR A 173 -0.10 -2.53 -49.95
CA THR A 173 0.99 -2.55 -50.95
C THR A 173 1.10 -3.86 -51.73
N ARG A 174 0.53 -4.97 -51.24
CA ARG A 174 0.57 -6.28 -51.91
C ARG A 174 -0.56 -6.48 -52.91
N THR A 175 -1.55 -5.61 -52.93
CA THR A 175 -2.72 -5.64 -53.83
C THR A 175 -2.58 -4.76 -55.08
N GLY A 176 -1.36 -4.38 -55.48
CA GLY A 176 -1.06 -3.58 -56.68
C GLY A 176 -0.23 -4.32 -57.71
#